data_AF-A0A4H9G1C2-F1
#
_entry.id   AF-A0A4H9G1C2-F1
#
_cell.length_a   1.000
_cell.length_b   1.000
_cell.length_c   1.000
_cell.angle_alpha   90.00
_cell.angle_beta   90.00
_cell.angle_gamma   90.00
#
_symmetry.space_group_name_H-M   'P 1'
#
loop_
_entity.id
_entity.type
_entity.pdbx_description
1 polymer ?
#
loop_
_entity_poly.entity_id
_entity_poly.type
_entity_poly.pdbx_seq_one_letter_code
_entity_poly.pdbx_strand_id
1 'polypeptide(L)'
;MKIVIAPDSFKESLTAEEVAEAIKRGFQQSIADIECLLCPVGDGGEGTVDAIRHSLDLEENWLQVTGPFGQKEEMRYFQKSQLALFEVADLVGLGKIPLEKRNPL
;
A
#
# COMPACT_ATOMS: atom_id res chain seq x y z
N MET A 1 0.55 4.28 28.61
CA MET A 1 0.27 2.91 28.07
C MET A 1 0.73 2.86 26.62
N LYS A 2 1.26 1.73 26.13
CA LYS A 2 1.68 1.59 24.72
C LYS A 2 0.70 0.70 23.95
N ILE A 3 0.23 1.15 22.79
CA ILE A 3 -0.70 0.44 21.92
C ILE A 3 -0.04 0.24 20.55
N VAL A 4 -0.03 -1.00 20.05
CA VAL A 4 0.33 -1.31 18.67
C VAL A 4 -0.96 -1.40 17.85
N ILE A 5 -1.04 -0.61 16.79
CA ILE A 5 -2.19 -0.55 15.88
C ILE A 5 -1.75 -1.18 14.56
N ALA A 6 -2.10 -2.45 14.36
CA ALA A 6 -1.70 -3.24 13.19
C ALA A 6 -2.90 -3.75 12.37
N PRO A 7 -3.66 -2.85 11.73
CA PRO A 7 -4.81 -3.22 10.92
C PRO A 7 -4.38 -3.66 9.52
N ASP A 8 -5.29 -4.38 8.86
CA ASP A 8 -5.31 -4.56 7.42
C ASP A 8 -6.16 -3.46 6.76
N SER A 9 -6.05 -3.33 5.45
CA SER A 9 -6.86 -2.44 4.62
C SER A 9 -8.34 -2.81 4.65
N PHE A 10 -9.19 -1.82 4.41
CA PHE A 10 -10.60 -2.04 4.11
C PHE A 10 -10.76 -2.00 2.60
N LYS A 11 -10.90 -3.18 1.99
CA LYS A 11 -10.95 -3.34 0.54
C LYS A 11 -11.93 -2.36 -0.12
N GLU A 12 -11.45 -1.64 -1.13
CA GLU A 12 -12.19 -0.60 -1.87
C GLU A 12 -12.68 0.59 -1.00
N SER A 13 -12.14 0.78 0.20
CA SER A 13 -12.53 1.86 1.11
C SER A 13 -11.34 2.63 1.66
N LEU A 14 -10.47 1.98 2.44
CA LEU A 14 -9.34 2.64 3.11
C LEU A 14 -8.11 1.75 3.03
N THR A 15 -6.95 2.38 2.86
CA THR A 15 -5.65 1.74 3.04
C THR A 15 -5.43 1.33 4.50
N ALA A 16 -4.53 0.38 4.76
CA ALA A 16 -4.20 -0.04 6.13
C ALA A 16 -3.68 1.14 6.98
N GLU A 17 -2.94 2.08 6.37
CA GLU A 17 -2.46 3.28 7.05
C GLU A 17 -3.62 4.20 7.46
N GLU A 18 -4.56 4.49 6.56
CA GLU A 18 -5.72 5.32 6.88
C GLU A 18 -6.57 4.72 8.01
N VAL A 19 -6.72 3.39 8.03
CA VAL A 19 -7.38 2.67 9.14
C VAL A 19 -6.59 2.86 10.44
N ALA A 20 -5.26 2.70 10.40
CA ALA A 20 -4.39 2.83 11.58
C ALA A 20 -4.44 4.25 12.16
N GLU A 21 -4.40 5.27 11.30
CA GLU A 21 -4.53 6.68 11.67
C GLU A 21 -5.90 6.99 12.28
N ALA A 22 -6.98 6.46 11.69
CA ALA A 22 -8.33 6.66 12.21
C ALA A 22 -8.48 6.07 13.62
N ILE A 23 -7.99 4.85 13.85
CA ILE A 23 -7.99 4.21 15.17
C ILE A 23 -7.16 5.01 16.18
N LYS A 24 -5.96 5.46 15.79
CA LYS A 24 -5.10 6.30 16.64
C LYS A 24 -5.81 7.57 17.09
N ARG A 25 -6.50 8.28 16.18
CA ARG A 25 -7.26 9.49 16.52
C ARG A 25 -8.32 9.20 17.58
N GLY A 26 -9.07 8.10 17.44
CA GLY A 26 -10.08 7.69 18.42
C GLY A 26 -9.48 7.38 19.81
N PHE A 27 -8.33 6.69 19.86
CA PHE A 27 -7.65 6.42 21.12
C PHE A 27 -7.12 7.70 21.77
N GLN A 28 -6.48 8.58 21.00
CA GLN A 28 -5.94 9.84 21.53
C GLN A 28 -7.03 10.78 22.06
N GLN A 29 -8.25 10.69 21.52
CA GLN A 29 -9.40 11.44 22.01
C GLN A 29 -9.94 10.90 23.35
N SER A 30 -9.82 9.59 23.59
CA SER A 30 -10.50 8.92 24.71
C SER A 30 -9.58 8.56 25.88
N ILE A 31 -8.27 8.46 25.66
CA ILE A 31 -7.29 8.03 26.66
C ILE A 31 -6.13 9.01 26.72
N ALA A 32 -5.92 9.62 27.88
CA ALA A 32 -4.76 10.48 28.14
C ALA A 32 -3.46 9.65 28.22
N ASP A 33 -2.33 10.26 27.85
CA ASP A 33 -0.97 9.73 28.02
C ASP A 33 -0.74 8.31 27.44
N ILE A 34 -1.20 8.12 26.20
CA ILE A 34 -0.94 6.92 25.41
C ILE A 34 0.13 7.15 24.34
N GLU A 35 0.85 6.09 24.03
CA GLU A 35 1.76 6.01 22.89
C GLU A 35 1.18 5.01 21.88
N CYS A 36 0.93 5.47 20.66
CA CYS A 36 0.41 4.63 19.58
C CYS A 36 1.51 4.39 18.55
N LEU A 37 1.90 3.13 18.38
CA LEU A 37 2.75 2.68 17.28
C LEU A 37 1.85 2.19 16.15
N LEU A 38 1.92 2.84 14.99
CA LEU A 38 1.24 2.37 13.78
C LEU A 38 2.11 1.32 13.11
N CYS A 39 1.51 0.19 12.77
CA CYS A 39 2.17 -0.93 12.10
C CYS A 39 1.19 -1.54 11.09
N PRO A 40 0.79 -0.77 10.04
CA PRO A 40 -0.11 -1.29 9.01
C PRO A 40 0.47 -2.57 8.39
N VAL A 41 -0.39 -3.56 8.15
CA VAL A 41 0.01 -4.84 7.57
C VAL A 41 -0.79 -5.13 6.30
N GLY A 42 -0.34 -6.12 5.55
CA GLY A 42 -1.06 -6.70 4.41
C GLY A 42 -0.82 -8.21 4.34
N ASP A 43 -1.72 -8.93 3.70
CA ASP A 43 -1.71 -10.40 3.60
C ASP A 43 -1.08 -10.94 2.31
N GLY A 44 -0.54 -10.05 1.47
CA GLY A 44 0.02 -10.36 0.15
C GLY A 44 -0.86 -9.91 -1.02
N GLY A 45 -2.06 -9.39 -0.75
CA GLY A 45 -2.89 -8.69 -1.75
C GLY A 45 -2.39 -7.29 -2.12
N GLU A 46 -3.17 -6.62 -2.96
CA GLU A 46 -2.95 -5.23 -3.37
C GLU A 46 -2.84 -4.29 -2.15
N GLY A 47 -1.80 -3.45 -2.13
CA GLY A 47 -1.54 -2.50 -1.05
C GLY A 47 -0.61 -3.06 0.04
N THR A 48 -0.18 -4.32 -0.08
CA THR A 48 0.80 -4.91 0.85
C THR A 48 2.15 -4.20 0.75
N VAL A 49 2.58 -3.82 -0.46
CA VAL A 49 3.85 -3.09 -0.62
C VAL A 49 3.79 -1.73 0.05
N ASP A 50 2.68 -1.01 -0.07
CA ASP A 50 2.48 0.28 0.59
C ASP A 50 2.51 0.10 2.13
N ALA A 51 1.82 -0.91 2.68
CA ALA A 51 1.85 -1.21 4.12
C ALA A 51 3.27 -1.51 4.64
N ILE A 52 4.05 -2.31 3.89
CA ILE A 52 5.46 -2.61 4.23
C ILE A 52 6.30 -1.33 4.22
N ARG A 53 6.05 -0.42 3.28
CA ARG A 53 6.78 0.84 3.13
C ARG A 53 6.68 1.76 4.35
N HIS A 54 5.57 1.71 5.08
CA HIS A 54 5.43 2.45 6.34
C HIS A 54 6.35 1.92 7.46
N SER A 55 6.77 0.66 7.37
CA SER A 55 7.63 0.01 8.37
C SER A 55 9.10 -0.09 7.95
N LEU A 56 9.41 0.15 6.67
CA LEU A 56 10.75 0.00 6.08
C LEU A 56 11.08 1.20 5.20
N ASP A 57 12.21 1.86 5.47
CA ASP A 57 12.73 2.92 4.59
C ASP A 57 13.18 2.30 3.26
N LEU A 58 12.31 2.35 2.25
CA LEU A 58 12.56 1.92 0.88
C LEU A 58 12.57 3.14 -0.05
N GLU A 59 13.52 3.16 -0.99
CA GLU A 59 13.62 4.20 -2.01
C GLU A 59 12.64 3.92 -3.15
N GLU A 60 11.83 4.91 -3.48
CA GLU A 60 10.89 4.86 -4.59
C GLU A 60 11.58 5.13 -5.92
N ASN A 61 11.42 4.21 -6.86
CA ASN A 61 12.03 4.26 -8.18
C ASN A 61 10.97 4.03 -9.26
N TRP A 62 11.27 4.51 -10.46
CA TRP A 62 10.40 4.42 -11.64
C TRP A 62 11.15 3.81 -12.81
N LEU A 63 10.47 3.00 -13.60
CA LEU A 63 11.02 2.42 -14.81
C LEU A 63 9.98 2.39 -15.92
N GLN A 64 10.37 2.82 -17.12
CA GLN A 64 9.54 2.70 -18.30
C GLN A 64 9.44 1.25 -18.78
N VAL A 65 8.25 0.68 -18.73
CA VAL A 65 7.94 -0.70 -19.13
C VAL A 65 6.87 -0.73 -20.21
N THR A 66 6.56 -1.92 -20.73
CA THR A 66 5.42 -2.10 -21.63
C THR A 66 4.16 -2.25 -20.78
N GLY A 67 3.18 -1.37 -21.00
CA GLY A 67 1.88 -1.38 -20.32
C GLY A 67 0.91 -2.44 -20.86
N PRO A 68 -0.28 -2.59 -20.23
CA PRO A 68 -1.28 -3.62 -20.57
C PRO A 68 -1.76 -3.58 -22.03
N PHE A 69 -1.65 -2.43 -22.71
CA PHE A 69 -2.12 -2.23 -24.08
C PHE A 69 -0.97 -2.05 -25.10
N GLY A 70 0.26 -2.37 -24.70
CA GLY A 70 1.46 -2.34 -25.55
C GLY A 70 2.17 -0.98 -25.63
N GLN A 71 1.55 0.11 -25.18
CA GLN A 71 2.22 1.40 -25.05
C GLN A 71 3.22 1.39 -23.89
N LYS A 72 4.18 2.32 -23.91
CA LYS A 72 5.11 2.49 -22.78
C LYS A 72 4.43 3.21 -21.61
N GLU A 73 4.62 2.68 -20.41
CA GLU A 73 4.10 3.24 -19.16
C GLU A 73 5.18 3.23 -18.08
N GLU A 74 5.11 4.19 -17.16
CA GLU A 74 5.99 4.25 -15.99
C GLU A 74 5.47 3.28 -14.92
N MET A 75 6.30 2.34 -14.49
CA MET A 75 6.01 1.41 -13.39
C MET A 75 6.87 1.76 -12.18
N ARG A 76 6.20 1.86 -11.03
CA ARG A 76 6.82 2.12 -9.74
C ARG A 76 7.34 0.82 -9.12
N TYR A 77 8.48 0.92 -8.44
CA TYR A 77 8.98 -0.11 -7.56
C TYR A 77 9.77 0.54 -6.41
N PHE A 78 10.06 -0.24 -5.38
CA PHE A 78 10.75 0.21 -4.19
C PHE A 78 12.00 -0.65 -3.96
N GLN A 79 13.10 -0.03 -3.55
CA GLN A 79 14.38 -0.72 -3.40
C GLN A 79 15.10 -0.31 -2.12
N LYS A 80 15.81 -1.25 -1.52
CA LYS A 80 16.80 -1.01 -0.46
C LYS A 80 17.96 -1.98 -0.62
N SER A 81 19.12 -1.46 -1.03
CA SER A 81 20.29 -2.30 -1.35
C SER A 81 19.93 -3.37 -2.40
N GLN A 82 19.98 -4.65 -2.04
CA GLN A 82 19.69 -5.79 -2.93
C GLN A 82 18.23 -6.27 -2.84
N LEU A 83 17.39 -5.64 -2.01
CA LEU A 83 15.97 -5.96 -1.86
C LEU A 83 15.14 -5.02 -2.74
N ALA A 84 14.22 -5.58 -3.51
CA ALA A 84 13.23 -4.83 -4.27
C ALA A 84 11.81 -5.35 -3.99
N LEU A 85 10.83 -4.45 -4.01
CA LEU A 85 9.41 -4.74 -3.87
C LEU A 85 8.62 -3.95 -4.91
N PHE A 86 7.60 -4.56 -5.49
CA PHE A 86 6.66 -3.91 -6.39
C PHE A 86 5.35 -4.68 -6.40
N GLU A 87 4.28 -4.02 -6.81
CA GLU A 87 2.96 -4.62 -7.00
C GLU A 87 2.75 -4.90 -8.48
N VAL A 88 2.34 -6.11 -8.85
CA VAL A 88 1.90 -6.39 -10.22
C VAL A 88 0.65 -5.55 -10.56
N ALA A 89 -0.18 -5.28 -9.56
CA ALA A 89 -1.35 -4.42 -9.67
C ALA A 89 -1.00 -2.96 -10.04
N ASP A 90 0.19 -2.47 -9.71
CA ASP A 90 0.65 -1.13 -10.14
C ASP A 90 0.79 -1.03 -11.66
N LEU A 91 0.87 -2.15 -12.40
CA LEU A 91 0.88 -2.17 -13.87
C LEU A 91 -0.44 -2.66 -14.47
N VAL A 92 -0.94 -3.80 -14.00
CA VAL A 92 -2.10 -4.50 -14.60
C VAL A 92 -3.26 -4.70 -13.63
N GLY A 93 -3.32 -3.87 -12.57
CA GLY A 93 -4.37 -3.91 -11.57
C GLY A 93 -5.74 -3.58 -12.15
N LEU A 94 -6.77 -4.29 -11.68
CA LEU A 94 -8.13 -4.14 -12.19
C LEU A 94 -8.67 -2.71 -12.02
N GLY A 95 -8.29 -2.03 -10.94
CA GLY A 95 -8.64 -0.63 -10.68
C GLY A 95 -8.05 0.37 -11.69
N LYS A 96 -6.98 0.00 -12.40
CA LYS A 96 -6.33 0.83 -13.43
C LYS A 96 -6.86 0.59 -14.84
N ILE A 97 -7.59 -0.50 -15.05
CA ILE A 97 -8.10 -0.89 -16.38
C ILE A 97 -9.57 -0.49 -16.52
N PRO A 98 -9.92 0.45 -17.44
CA PRO A 98 -11.30 0.83 -17.73
C PRO A 98 -12.14 -0.38 -18.14
N LEU A 99 -13.42 -0.40 -17.74
CA LEU A 99 -14.33 -1.53 -17.94
C LEU A 99 -14.38 -1.99 -19.41
N GLU A 100 -14.44 -1.05 -20.34
CA GLU A 100 -14.50 -1.27 -21.77
C GLU A 100 -13.23 -1.88 -22.38
N LYS A 101 -12.12 -1.88 -21.63
CA LYS A 101 -10.84 -2.49 -22.04
C LYS A 101 -10.50 -3.76 -21.27
N ARG A 102 -11.40 -4.28 -20.42
CA ARG A 102 -11.17 -5.52 -19.65
C ARG A 102 -11.40 -6.74 -20.52
N ASN A 103 -10.35 -7.16 -21.23
CA ASN A 103 -10.26 -8.48 -21.84
C ASN A 103 -9.03 -9.21 -21.29
N PRO A 104 -9.19 -10.33 -20.56
CA PRO A 104 -8.06 -11.05 -19.98
C PRO A 104 -7.30 -11.96 -20.97
N LEU A 105 -7.75 -12.05 -22.24
CA LEU A 105 -7.12 -12.83 -23.32
C LEU A 105 -6.60 -11.90 -24.43
#